data_AF-A0AAD3YHR2-F1
#
_entry.id   AF-A0AAD3YHR2-F1
#
_cell.length_a   1.000
_cell.length_b   1.000
_cell.length_c   1.000
_cell.angle_alpha   90.00
_cell.angle_beta   90.00
_cell.angle_gamma   90.00
#
_symmetry.space_group_name_H-M   'P 1'
#
loop_
_entity.id
_entity.type
_entity.pdbx_description
1 polymer ?
#
loop_
_entity_poly.entity_id
_entity_poly.type
_entity_poly.pdbx_seq_one_letter_code
_entity_poly.pdbx_strand_id
1 'polypeptide(L)' 'MKKQREDTTVRISGPRRLKLERKAIETSMKCGRIIKMSDIVNWLLDNRMEEAASAIEREHKDNAQ' A
#
# COMPACT_ATOMS: atom_id res chain seq x y z
N MET A 1 -4.43 -7.09 29.93
CA MET A 1 -4.95 -6.05 29.00
C MET A 1 -4.89 -6.59 27.58
N LYS A 2 -6.00 -6.58 26.82
CA LYS A 2 -5.94 -6.86 25.37
C LYS A 2 -5.28 -5.65 24.69
N LYS A 3 -4.19 -5.89 23.96
CA LYS A 3 -3.48 -4.84 23.19
C LYS A 3 -4.50 -4.23 22.21
N GLN A 4 -4.75 -2.92 22.32
CA GLN A 4 -5.59 -2.22 21.34
C GLN A 4 -4.92 -2.33 19.97
N ARG A 5 -5.72 -2.48 18.91
CA ARG A 5 -5.17 -2.46 17.57
C ARG A 5 -4.85 -1.01 17.21
N GLU A 6 -3.65 -0.80 16.68
CA GLU A 6 -3.15 0.50 16.20
C GLU A 6 -3.36 0.65 14.69
N ASP A 7 -4.19 -0.20 14.09
CA ASP A 7 -4.49 -0.15 12.65
C ASP A 7 -5.39 1.04 12.30
N THR A 8 -5.15 1.60 11.11
CA THR A 8 -5.91 2.74 10.57
C THR A 8 -6.43 2.42 9.16
N THR A 9 -7.34 3.25 8.65
CA THR A 9 -7.92 3.13 7.31
C THR A 9 -7.42 4.24 6.40
N VAL A 10 -6.90 3.87 5.23
CA VAL A 10 -6.49 4.81 4.18
C VAL A 10 -7.48 4.76 3.02
N ARG A 11 -7.88 5.93 2.52
CA ARG A 11 -8.77 6.01 1.37
C ARG A 11 -8.01 5.67 0.09
N ILE A 12 -8.49 4.65 -0.62
CA ILE A 12 -8.03 4.29 -1.97
C ILE A 12 -9.24 4.11 -2.88
N SER A 13 -9.06 4.32 -4.19
CA SER A 13 -10.14 4.10 -5.15
C SER A 13 -10.46 2.61 -5.29
N GLY A 14 -11.72 2.29 -5.61
CA GLY A 14 -12.18 0.92 -5.83
C GLY A 14 -11.30 0.10 -6.80
N PRO A 15 -10.93 0.65 -7.99
CA PRO A 15 -10.04 -0.04 -8.91
C PRO A 15 -8.65 -0.33 -8.34
N ARG A 16 -8.06 0.61 -7.57
CA ARG A 16 -6.76 0.40 -6.92
C ARG A 16 -6.83 -0.68 -5.85
N ARG A 17 -7.91 -0.69 -5.06
CA ARG A 17 -8.19 -1.76 -4.07
C ARG A 17 -8.28 -3.14 -4.74
N LEU A 18 -9.05 -3.24 -5.83
CA LEU A 18 -9.21 -4.51 -6.54
C LEU A 18 -7.88 -5.01 -7.14
N LYS A 19 -7.05 -4.10 -7.66
CA LYS A 19 -5.71 -4.44 -8.15
C LYS A 19 -4.82 -4.96 -7.02
N LEU A 20 -4.85 -4.32 -5.85
CA LEU A 20 -4.10 -4.75 -4.66
C LEU A 20 -4.54 -6.14 -4.18
N GLU A 21 -5.85 -6.38 -4.13
CA GLU A 21 -6.43 -7.67 -3.74
C GLU A 21 -6.01 -8.80 -4.69
N ARG A 22 -6.14 -8.59 -5.99
CA ARG A 22 -5.66 -9.55 -7.01
C ARG A 22 -4.17 -9.84 -6.83
N LYS A 23 -3.37 -8.82 -6.53
CA LYS A 23 -1.93 -9.00 -6.34
C LYS A 23 -1.61 -9.81 -5.09
N ALA A 24 -2.36 -9.60 -4.01
CA ALA A 24 -2.24 -10.42 -2.80
C ALA A 24 -2.57 -11.89 -3.08
N ILE A 25 -3.63 -12.17 -3.85
CA ILE A 25 -4.01 -13.54 -4.25
C ILE A 25 -2.91 -14.18 -5.12
N GLU A 26 -2.48 -13.50 -6.19
CA GLU A 26 -1.41 -14.00 -7.07
C GLU A 26 -0.12 -14.32 -6.29
N THR A 27 0.26 -13.42 -5.38
CA THR A 27 1.47 -13.59 -4.56
C THR A 27 1.29 -14.75 -3.59
N SER A 28 0.08 -14.90 -3.03
CA SER A 28 -0.23 -16.04 -2.14
C SER A 28 -0.03 -17.37 -2.84
N MET A 29 -0.54 -17.50 -4.07
CA MET A 29 -0.37 -18.70 -4.89
C MET A 29 1.11 -18.99 -5.18
N LYS A 30 1.88 -17.97 -5.55
CA LYS A 30 3.31 -18.11 -5.88
C LYS A 30 4.16 -18.48 -4.66
N CYS A 31 3.82 -17.97 -3.48
CA CYS A 31 4.58 -18.20 -2.26
C CYS A 31 4.12 -19.44 -1.48
N GLY A 32 3.01 -20.08 -1.86
CA GLY A 32 2.44 -21.22 -1.12
C GLY A 32 1.91 -20.85 0.27
N ARG A 33 1.68 -19.56 0.55
CA ARG A 33 1.14 -19.07 1.83
C ARG A 33 0.21 -17.89 1.61
N ILE A 34 -0.74 -17.68 2.53
CA ILE A 34 -1.66 -16.55 2.45
C ILE A 34 -0.90 -15.24 2.68
N ILE A 35 -1.01 -14.32 1.72
CA ILE A 35 -0.56 -12.93 1.76
C ILE A 35 -1.80 -12.04 1.81
N LYS A 36 -1.86 -11.16 2.81
CA LYS A 36 -2.93 -10.17 2.94
C LYS A 36 -2.58 -8.89 2.20
N MET A 37 -3.59 -8.11 1.83
CA MET A 37 -3.38 -6.76 1.27
C MET A 37 -2.52 -5.89 2.20
N SER A 38 -2.72 -6.01 3.52
CA SER A 38 -1.93 -5.29 4.53
C SER A 38 -0.44 -5.62 4.48
N ASP A 39 -0.08 -6.86 4.16
CA ASP A 39 1.33 -7.26 4.09
C ASP A 39 2.04 -6.52 2.95
N ILE A 40 1.36 -6.38 1.81
CA ILE A 40 1.87 -5.62 0.67
C ILE A 40 1.93 -4.12 1.00
N VAL A 41 0.87 -3.56 1.59
CA VAL A 41 0.82 -2.13 1.95
C VAL A 41 1.92 -1.79 2.95
N ASN A 42 2.08 -2.58 4.01
CA ASN A 42 3.12 -2.36 5.01
C ASN A 42 4.51 -2.43 4.38
N TRP A 43 4.77 -3.43 3.52
CA TRP A 43 6.04 -3.49 2.80
C TRP A 43 6.28 -2.23 1.93
N LEU A 44 5.25 -1.72 1.24
CA LEU A 44 5.38 -0.49 0.45
C LEU A 44 5.67 0.73 1.34
N LEU A 45 5.02 0.85 2.49
CA LEU A 45 5.27 1.92 3.44
C LEU A 45 6.71 1.85 3.97
N ASP A 46 7.16 0.68 4.39
CA ASP A 46 8.50 0.52 4.97
C ASP A 46 9.62 0.73 3.94
N ASN A 47 9.38 0.42 2.66
CA ASN A 47 10.46 0.38 1.65
C ASN A 47 10.37 1.48 0.59
N ARG A 48 9.20 2.11 0.38
CA ARG A 48 8.96 3.03 -0.75
C ARG A 48 8.28 4.34 -0.36
N MET A 49 8.13 4.64 0.93
CA MET A 49 7.49 5.88 1.39
C MET A 49 8.21 7.14 0.91
N GLU A 50 9.54 7.20 1.02
CA GLU A 50 10.32 8.37 0.60
C GLU A 50 10.23 8.65 -0.90
N GLU A 51 10.22 7.58 -1.71
CA GLU A 51 10.07 7.71 -3.16
C GLU A 51 8.67 8.24 -3.52
N ALA A 52 7.64 7.73 -2.85
CA ALA A 52 6.27 8.18 -3.06
C ALA A 52 6.10 9.66 -2.65
N ALA A 53 6.63 10.07 -1.50
CA ALA A 53 6.60 11.46 -1.04
C ALA A 53 7.32 12.38 -2.04
N SER A 54 8.54 12.01 -2.45
CA SER A 54 9.33 12.77 -3.41
C SER A 54 8.63 12.91 -4.77
N ALA A 55 7.93 11.88 -5.24
CA ALA A 55 7.18 11.94 -6.48
C ALA A 55 6.01 12.95 -6.40
N ILE A 56 5.25 12.91 -5.31
CA ILE A 56 4.14 13.84 -5.07
C ILE A 56 4.65 15.28 -5.00
N GLU A 57 5.75 15.54 -4.30
CA GLU A 57 6.34 16.88 -4.22
C GLU A 57 6.76 17.42 -5.60
N ARG A 58 7.34 16.58 -6.47
CA ARG A 58 7.69 16.98 -7.83
C ARG A 58 6.46 17.32 -8.66
N GLU A 59 5.45 16.45 -8.64
CA GLU A 59 4.18 16.70 -9.35
C GLU A 59 3.55 18.04 -8.93
N HIS A 60 3.62 18.39 -7.65
CA HIS A 60 3.09 19.68 -7.18
C HIS A 60 3.95 20.89 -7.61
N LYS A 61 5.27 20.75 -7.71
CA LYS A 61 6.15 21.83 -8.18
C LYS A 61 5.98 22.09 -9.68
N ASP A 62 5.84 21.02 -10.47
CA ASP A 62 5.68 21.13 -11.93
C ASP A 62 4.31 21.73 -12.31
N ASN A 63 3.28 21.51 -11.48
CA ASN A 63 1.95 22.10 -11.69
C ASN A 63 1.81 23.54 -11.17
N ALA A 64 2.83 24.05 -10.46
CA ALA A 64 2.86 25.43 -9.95
C ALA A 64 3.66 26.39 -10.84
N GLN A 65 4.29 25.88 -11.91
CA GLN A 65 4.96 26.63 -12.98
C GLN A 65 4.05 26.78 -14.20
#